data_AF-A0A9X1MEF4-F1
#
_entry.id   AF-A0A9X1MEF4-F1
#
_cell.length_a   1.000
_cell.length_b   1.000
_cell.length_c   1.000
_cell.angle_alpha   90.00
_cell.angle_beta   90.00
_cell.angle_gamma   90.00
#
_symmetry.space_group_name_H-M   'P 1'
#
loop_
_entity.id
_entity.type
_entity.pdbx_description
1 polymer ?
#
loop_
_entity_poly.entity_id
_entity_poly.type
_entity_poly.pdbx_seq_one_letter_code
_entity_poly.pdbx_strand_id
1 'polypeptide(L)'
;MFPTSPTTAILHTPENPSSADSSISREQGDWAAGIPAKLLEGFTRAEGLSAPPWLLAALVAGAALVSIPRGSWRWFGLFVTFVHEIGHAFAALSAGHRIKGIELRFDHSGQMRSLGRGGFGAVWAGFWGYPVPALTGAVLIWAAVQGWAPAALSAGVLVLALSLLFIRNLQGIAIAAGCAAASVFLLWWTSAATASYAVVALGIGLVVGGVRDWLNLLGVHTRRRHALPSSDAWILARQTGIPAALWLGAFAVIIAACAFASGWLLVSQGQDPR
;
A
#
# COMPACT_ATOMS: atom_id res chain seq x y z
N MET A 1 -55.66 -45.89 -60.93
CA MET A 1 -54.31 -46.44 -60.70
C MET A 1 -53.53 -45.41 -59.90
N PHE A 2 -53.50 -45.55 -58.57
CA PHE A 2 -52.78 -44.64 -57.68
C PHE A 2 -51.32 -45.09 -57.55
N PRO A 3 -50.33 -44.17 -57.55
CA PRO A 3 -49.03 -44.43 -56.96
C PRO A 3 -48.85 -43.62 -55.67
N THR A 4 -48.38 -44.33 -54.65
CA THR A 4 -48.10 -43.90 -53.27
C THR A 4 -46.76 -43.15 -53.16
N SER A 5 -46.73 -42.05 -52.41
CA SER A 5 -45.51 -41.32 -52.02
C SER A 5 -44.70 -42.08 -50.95
N PRO A 6 -43.35 -41.97 -50.91
CA PRO A 6 -42.56 -42.44 -49.78
C PRO A 6 -42.44 -41.39 -48.67
N THR A 7 -42.74 -41.81 -47.45
CA THR A 7 -42.55 -41.05 -46.20
C THR A 7 -41.07 -40.94 -45.87
N THR A 8 -40.55 -39.72 -45.78
CA THR A 8 -39.20 -39.42 -45.24
C THR A 8 -39.27 -39.40 -43.72
N ALA A 9 -38.61 -40.34 -43.04
CA ALA A 9 -38.47 -40.34 -41.59
C ALA A 9 -37.36 -39.35 -41.19
N ILE A 10 -37.74 -38.23 -40.58
CA ILE A 10 -36.80 -37.31 -39.92
C ILE A 10 -36.43 -37.94 -38.55
N LEU A 11 -35.20 -38.41 -38.44
CA LEU A 11 -34.56 -38.81 -37.18
C LEU A 11 -34.26 -37.54 -36.37
N HIS A 12 -35.10 -37.24 -35.38
CA HIS A 12 -34.80 -36.23 -34.37
C HIS A 12 -33.79 -36.84 -33.39
N THR A 13 -32.50 -36.49 -33.53
CA THR A 13 -31.51 -36.74 -32.48
C THR A 13 -31.85 -35.86 -31.27
N PRO A 14 -31.98 -36.42 -30.05
CA PRO A 14 -32.13 -35.60 -28.85
C PRO A 14 -30.79 -34.90 -28.56
N GLU A 15 -30.79 -33.57 -28.46
CA GLU A 15 -29.65 -32.82 -27.93
C GLU A 15 -29.37 -33.31 -26.51
N ASN A 16 -28.14 -33.77 -26.26
CA ASN A 16 -27.71 -34.31 -24.99
C ASN A 16 -27.45 -33.15 -24.00
N PRO A 17 -28.25 -32.99 -22.93
CA PRO A 17 -28.13 -31.89 -21.96
C PRO A 17 -26.80 -31.91 -21.17
N SER A 18 -26.04 -33.00 -21.20
CA SER A 18 -24.74 -33.11 -20.49
C SER A 18 -23.60 -32.29 -21.09
N SER A 19 -23.73 -31.82 -22.34
CA SER A 19 -22.68 -31.05 -23.02
C SER A 19 -22.58 -29.60 -22.53
N ALA A 20 -23.70 -28.97 -22.20
CA ALA A 20 -23.75 -27.62 -21.63
C ALA A 20 -23.33 -27.60 -20.14
N ASP A 21 -23.68 -28.64 -19.40
CA ASP A 21 -23.32 -28.75 -17.97
C ASP A 21 -21.81 -29.04 -17.77
N SER A 22 -21.18 -29.71 -18.74
CA SER A 22 -19.74 -29.98 -18.75
C SER A 22 -18.89 -28.80 -19.23
N SER A 23 -19.42 -27.89 -20.05
CA SER A 23 -18.71 -26.65 -20.43
C SER A 23 -18.73 -25.62 -19.30
N ILE A 24 -19.88 -25.44 -18.63
CA ILE A 24 -20.02 -24.51 -17.49
C ILE A 24 -19.14 -24.96 -16.31
N SER A 25 -19.09 -26.26 -16.02
CA SER A 25 -18.23 -26.81 -14.97
C SER A 25 -16.73 -26.78 -15.32
N ARG A 26 -16.36 -26.88 -16.60
CA ARG A 26 -14.96 -26.68 -17.04
C ARG A 26 -14.54 -25.22 -16.96
N GLU A 27 -15.35 -24.28 -17.43
CA GLU A 27 -15.06 -22.84 -17.29
C GLU A 27 -15.01 -22.42 -15.82
N GLN A 28 -15.86 -23.00 -14.95
CA GLN A 28 -15.78 -22.80 -13.51
C GLN A 28 -14.58 -23.48 -12.83
N GLY A 29 -14.02 -24.54 -13.41
CA GLY A 29 -12.78 -25.16 -12.92
C GLY A 29 -11.52 -24.36 -13.30
N ASP A 30 -11.52 -23.71 -14.46
CA ASP A 30 -10.35 -23.06 -15.04
C ASP A 30 -9.98 -21.75 -14.35
N TRP A 31 -10.97 -20.95 -13.92
CA TRP A 31 -10.68 -19.70 -13.19
C TRP A 31 -10.05 -19.98 -11.81
N ALA A 32 -10.49 -21.04 -11.13
CA ALA A 32 -9.96 -21.41 -9.81
C ALA A 32 -8.55 -22.01 -9.93
N ALA A 33 -8.29 -22.77 -10.99
CA ALA A 33 -6.95 -23.28 -11.33
C ALA A 33 -5.96 -22.16 -11.72
N GLY A 34 -6.46 -21.04 -12.26
CA GLY A 34 -5.65 -19.85 -12.58
C GLY A 34 -5.24 -19.01 -11.37
N ILE A 35 -5.92 -19.12 -10.22
CA ILE A 35 -5.63 -18.29 -9.03
C ILE A 35 -4.22 -18.55 -8.47
N PRO A 36 -3.77 -19.80 -8.24
CA PRO A 36 -2.42 -20.07 -7.77
C PRO A 36 -1.35 -19.51 -8.73
N ALA A 37 -1.55 -19.65 -10.04
CA ALA A 37 -0.64 -19.13 -11.05
C ALA A 37 -0.58 -17.60 -11.03
N LYS A 38 -1.74 -16.93 -10.97
CA LYS A 38 -1.86 -15.46 -10.84
C LYS A 38 -1.23 -14.91 -9.56
N LEU A 39 -1.33 -15.65 -8.45
CA LEU A 39 -0.68 -15.28 -7.18
C LEU A 39 0.84 -15.33 -7.31
N LEU A 40 1.38 -16.38 -7.95
CA LEU A 40 2.82 -16.51 -8.21
C LEU A 40 3.32 -15.47 -9.22
N GLU A 41 2.54 -15.17 -10.27
CA GLU A 41 2.80 -14.06 -11.22
C GLU A 41 2.95 -12.73 -10.49
N GLY A 42 2.15 -12.50 -9.44
CA GLY A 42 2.22 -11.32 -8.60
C GLY A 42 3.58 -11.09 -7.92
N PHE A 43 4.45 -12.09 -7.82
CA PHE A 43 5.81 -11.98 -7.27
C PHE A 43 6.92 -12.05 -8.33
N THR A 44 6.56 -11.96 -9.61
CA THR A 44 7.53 -11.95 -10.71
C THR A 44 8.04 -10.54 -10.99
N ARG A 45 9.23 -10.48 -11.59
CA ARG A 45 9.82 -9.24 -12.08
C ARG A 45 9.25 -8.92 -13.46
N ALA A 46 8.64 -7.75 -13.59
CA ALA A 46 8.21 -7.17 -14.86
C ALA A 46 9.31 -6.26 -15.45
N GLU A 47 9.03 -5.67 -16.61
CA GLU A 47 9.86 -4.57 -17.10
C GLU A 47 9.86 -3.40 -16.10
N GLY A 48 11.05 -2.82 -15.90
CA GLY A 48 11.21 -1.65 -15.05
C GLY A 48 10.47 -0.43 -15.60
N LEU A 49 10.22 0.55 -14.74
CA LEU A 49 9.63 1.82 -15.14
C LEU A 49 10.46 2.50 -16.24
N SER A 50 9.98 2.43 -17.48
CA SER A 50 10.44 3.28 -18.57
C SER A 50 9.33 4.28 -18.90
N ALA A 51 9.60 5.56 -18.65
CA ALA A 51 8.62 6.62 -18.86
C ALA A 51 9.32 7.86 -19.43
N PRO A 52 8.75 8.48 -20.46
CA PRO A 52 9.28 9.74 -20.97
C PRO A 52 9.22 10.82 -19.87
N PRO A 53 10.12 11.83 -19.90
CA PRO A 53 10.21 12.83 -18.83
C PRO A 53 8.90 13.55 -18.51
N TRP A 54 8.05 13.79 -19.53
CA TRP A 54 6.74 14.43 -19.34
C TRP A 54 5.77 13.55 -18.52
N LEU A 55 5.84 12.22 -18.66
CA LEU A 55 5.00 11.30 -17.91
C LEU A 55 5.47 11.22 -16.45
N LEU A 56 6.79 11.18 -16.22
CA LEU A 56 7.36 11.28 -14.87
C LEU A 56 6.92 12.60 -14.20
N ALA A 57 6.99 13.72 -14.93
CA ALA A 57 6.50 15.00 -14.43
C ALA A 57 5.00 14.97 -14.12
N ALA A 58 4.19 14.31 -14.95
CA ALA A 58 2.76 14.12 -14.70
C ALA A 58 2.49 13.26 -13.45
N LEU A 59 3.27 12.20 -13.20
CA LEU A 59 3.16 11.38 -11.99
C LEU A 59 3.52 12.16 -10.74
N VAL A 60 4.60 12.94 -10.78
CA VAL A 60 5.00 13.84 -9.69
C VAL A 60 3.92 14.89 -9.43
N ALA A 61 3.38 15.51 -10.49
CA ALA A 61 2.31 16.49 -10.37
C ALA A 61 1.02 15.88 -9.81
N GLY A 62 0.65 14.67 -10.25
CA GLY A 62 -0.50 13.94 -9.76
C GLY A 62 -0.36 13.58 -8.28
N ALA A 63 0.80 13.05 -7.88
CA ALA A 63 1.10 12.77 -6.48
C ALA A 63 1.07 14.05 -5.63
N ALA A 64 1.64 15.16 -6.12
CA ALA A 64 1.56 16.45 -5.47
C ALA A 64 0.11 16.94 -5.31
N LEU A 65 -0.75 16.77 -6.32
CA LEU A 65 -2.16 17.13 -6.28
C LEU A 65 -2.96 16.31 -5.25
N VAL A 66 -2.57 15.07 -5.00
CA VAL A 66 -3.20 14.20 -4.00
C VAL A 66 -2.67 14.50 -2.59
N SER A 67 -1.38 14.80 -2.45
CA SER A 67 -0.71 14.85 -1.14
C SER A 67 -0.52 16.27 -0.57
N ILE A 68 -0.65 17.33 -1.38
CA ILE A 68 -0.44 18.73 -0.92
C ILE A 68 -1.75 19.44 -0.57
N PRO A 69 -2.76 19.53 -1.47
CA PRO A 69 -3.99 20.27 -1.20
C PRO A 69 -4.76 19.73 0.01
N ARG A 70 -5.39 20.63 0.78
CA ARG A 70 -6.14 20.23 1.99
C ARG A 70 -7.30 19.28 1.70
N GLY A 71 -7.97 19.43 0.56
CA GLY A 71 -9.12 18.59 0.20
C GLY A 71 -8.74 17.13 0.00
N SER A 72 -7.78 16.86 -0.89
CA SER A 72 -7.28 15.52 -1.19
C SER A 72 -6.51 14.89 -0.03
N TRP A 73 -5.75 15.70 0.72
CA TRP A 73 -5.03 15.23 1.91
C TRP A 73 -5.94 14.62 2.99
N ARG A 74 -7.19 15.07 3.12
CA ARG A 74 -8.11 14.49 4.12
C ARG A 74 -8.34 13.00 3.92
N TRP A 75 -8.23 12.52 2.69
CA TRP A 75 -8.36 11.11 2.34
C TRP A 75 -7.01 10.44 2.28
N PHE A 76 -6.05 11.02 1.54
CA PHE A 76 -4.73 10.43 1.39
C PHE A 76 -3.95 10.38 2.70
N GLY A 77 -4.05 11.41 3.53
CA GLY A 77 -3.44 11.46 4.84
C GLY A 77 -3.94 10.37 5.78
N LEU A 78 -5.16 9.82 5.58
CA LEU A 78 -5.62 8.67 6.38
C LEU A 78 -4.81 7.42 6.04
N PHE A 79 -4.47 7.24 4.76
CA PHE A 79 -3.59 6.17 4.32
C PHE A 79 -2.16 6.36 4.84
N VAL A 80 -1.64 7.59 4.82
CA VAL A 80 -0.32 7.89 5.41
C VAL A 80 -0.31 7.57 6.91
N THR A 81 -1.32 8.02 7.65
CA THR A 81 -1.50 7.67 9.08
C THR A 81 -1.61 6.16 9.27
N PHE A 82 -2.33 5.47 8.40
CA PHE A 82 -2.42 4.00 8.47
C PHE A 82 -1.05 3.32 8.33
N VAL A 83 -0.23 3.76 7.37
CA VAL A 83 1.14 3.26 7.19
C VAL A 83 2.03 3.61 8.40
N HIS A 84 1.84 4.78 9.00
CA HIS A 84 2.51 5.17 10.26
C HIS A 84 2.18 4.22 11.41
N GLU A 85 0.89 3.91 11.62
CA GLU A 85 0.44 2.97 12.66
C GLU A 85 0.96 1.54 12.43
N ILE A 86 0.98 1.09 11.17
CA ILE A 86 1.64 -0.17 10.80
C ILE A 86 3.12 -0.14 11.16
N GLY A 87 3.80 0.98 10.95
CA GLY A 87 5.20 1.16 11.32
C GLY A 87 5.45 0.91 12.80
N HIS A 88 4.64 1.52 13.67
CA HIS A 88 4.70 1.25 15.10
C HIS A 88 4.43 -0.23 15.41
N ALA A 89 3.39 -0.81 14.79
CA ALA A 89 2.98 -2.19 15.02
C ALA A 89 4.08 -3.18 14.63
N PHE A 90 4.60 -3.05 13.43
CA PHE A 90 5.67 -3.89 12.91
C PHE A 90 6.93 -3.78 13.78
N ALA A 91 7.33 -2.56 14.15
CA ALA A 91 8.47 -2.37 15.02
C ALA A 91 8.25 -3.00 16.41
N ALA A 92 7.06 -2.83 17.00
CA ALA A 92 6.71 -3.47 18.27
C ALA A 92 6.79 -5.01 18.19
N LEU A 93 6.26 -5.62 17.13
CA LEU A 93 6.34 -7.06 16.89
C LEU A 93 7.80 -7.52 16.71
N SER A 94 8.60 -6.77 15.96
CA SER A 94 10.03 -7.08 15.74
C SER A 94 10.84 -7.02 17.05
N ALA A 95 10.39 -6.21 18.02
CA ALA A 95 10.97 -6.13 19.36
C ALA A 95 10.35 -7.14 20.35
N GLY A 96 9.49 -8.06 19.89
CA GLY A 96 8.90 -9.13 20.71
C GLY A 96 7.66 -8.73 21.51
N HIS A 97 7.06 -7.56 21.25
CA HIS A 97 5.80 -7.16 21.89
C HIS A 97 4.60 -7.88 21.28
N ARG A 98 3.53 -8.07 22.07
CA ARG A 98 2.25 -8.60 21.55
C ARG A 98 1.26 -7.48 21.30
N ILE A 99 0.73 -7.37 20.08
CA ILE A 99 -0.30 -6.38 19.73
C ILE A 99 -1.67 -6.91 20.14
N LYS A 100 -2.43 -6.14 20.93
CA LYS A 100 -3.82 -6.48 21.29
C LYS A 100 -4.82 -5.92 20.28
N GLY A 101 -4.53 -4.80 19.62
CA GLY A 101 -5.36 -4.22 18.57
C GLY A 101 -4.87 -2.86 18.11
N ILE A 102 -5.32 -2.45 16.92
CA ILE A 102 -5.06 -1.16 16.30
C ILE A 102 -6.39 -0.44 16.07
N GLU A 103 -6.50 0.79 16.58
CA GLU A 103 -7.62 1.68 16.33
C GLU A 103 -7.16 2.86 15.45
N LEU A 104 -7.90 3.16 14.39
CA LEU A 104 -7.69 4.29 13.49
C LEU A 104 -8.91 5.20 13.54
N ARG A 105 -8.70 6.51 13.54
CA ARG A 105 -9.77 7.51 13.55
C ARG A 105 -9.59 8.47 12.38
N PHE A 106 -10.71 8.97 11.83
CA PHE A 106 -10.74 9.92 10.71
C PHE A 106 -10.12 11.31 10.98
N ASP A 107 -9.65 11.56 12.20
CA ASP A 107 -8.93 12.77 12.59
C ASP A 107 -7.40 12.65 12.43
N HIS A 108 -6.93 11.62 11.70
CA HIS A 108 -5.52 11.26 11.58
C HIS A 108 -4.88 10.86 12.92
N SER A 109 -5.67 10.43 13.91
CA SER A 109 -5.16 9.78 15.11
C SER A 109 -5.33 8.26 14.99
N GLY A 110 -4.27 7.52 15.33
CA GLY A 110 -4.34 6.11 15.61
C GLY A 110 -3.95 5.84 17.06
N GLN A 111 -4.49 4.78 17.64
CA GLN A 111 -4.05 4.26 18.92
C GLN A 111 -3.79 2.77 18.80
N MET A 112 -2.52 2.39 18.87
CA MET A 112 -2.13 1.00 19.01
C MET A 112 -2.15 0.59 20.48
N ARG A 113 -2.95 -0.42 20.81
CA ARG A 113 -2.94 -1.03 22.15
C ARG A 113 -2.02 -2.25 22.13
N SER A 114 -0.79 -2.09 22.63
CA SER A 114 0.18 -3.16 22.78
C SER A 114 0.26 -3.68 24.22
N LEU A 115 0.44 -5.00 24.37
CA LEU A 115 0.97 -5.63 25.58
C LEU A 115 2.49 -5.78 25.40
N GLY A 116 3.23 -4.80 25.90
CA GLY A 116 4.68 -4.86 26.04
C GLY A 116 5.07 -4.28 27.40
N ARG A 117 6.07 -4.89 28.05
CA ARG A 117 6.74 -4.25 29.20
C ARG A 117 7.43 -2.99 28.66
N GLY A 118 7.28 -1.84 29.32
CA GLY A 118 8.01 -0.62 28.93
C GLY A 118 9.52 -0.88 28.81
N GLY A 119 10.22 -0.11 27.96
CA GLY A 119 11.66 -0.30 27.71
C GLY A 119 12.03 -0.14 26.23
N PHE A 120 13.12 -0.79 25.81
CA PHE A 120 13.69 -0.65 24.45
C PHE A 120 12.68 -0.93 23.33
N GLY A 121 11.83 -1.95 23.46
CA GLY A 121 10.83 -2.25 22.43
C GLY A 121 9.77 -1.16 22.25
N ALA A 122 9.47 -0.37 23.29
CA ALA A 122 8.55 0.76 23.19
C ALA A 122 9.23 1.96 22.51
N VAL A 123 10.51 2.18 22.79
CA VAL A 123 11.34 3.19 22.11
C VAL A 123 11.49 2.85 20.62
N TRP A 124 11.76 1.58 20.32
CA TRP A 124 11.86 1.08 18.94
C TRP A 124 10.55 1.25 18.19
N ALA A 125 9.43 0.84 18.79
CA ALA A 125 8.11 1.05 18.21
C ALA A 125 7.82 2.54 17.97
N GLY A 126 8.01 3.38 18.98
CA GLY A 126 7.78 4.83 18.88
C GLY A 126 8.66 5.52 17.85
N PHE A 127 9.87 5.02 17.61
CA PHE A 127 10.77 5.57 16.60
C PHE A 127 10.27 5.34 15.18
N TRP A 128 9.82 4.13 14.86
CA TRP A 128 9.56 3.74 13.47
C TRP A 128 8.23 4.23 12.89
N GLY A 129 7.32 4.81 13.69
CA GLY A 129 6.08 5.39 13.14
C GLY A 129 6.34 6.43 12.05
N TYR A 130 7.10 7.49 12.40
CA TYR A 130 7.37 8.62 11.49
C TYR A 130 8.21 8.27 10.26
N PRO A 131 9.29 7.46 10.34
CA PRO A 131 10.09 7.11 9.18
C PRO A 131 9.41 6.15 8.20
N VAL A 132 8.54 5.25 8.68
CA VAL A 132 8.00 4.14 7.86
C VAL A 132 7.20 4.61 6.63
N PRO A 133 6.35 5.66 6.67
CA PRO A 133 5.72 6.17 5.46
C PRO A 133 6.72 6.56 4.37
N ALA A 134 7.76 7.32 4.71
CA ALA A 134 8.76 7.76 3.74
C ALA A 134 9.60 6.59 3.20
N LEU A 135 9.97 5.63 4.06
CA LEU A 135 10.67 4.41 3.66
C LEU A 135 9.83 3.53 2.74
N THR A 136 8.57 3.31 3.10
CA THR A 136 7.62 2.56 2.26
C THR A 136 7.52 3.23 0.91
N GLY A 137 7.38 4.56 0.86
CA GLY A 137 7.34 5.30 -0.40
C GLY A 137 8.59 5.14 -1.25
N ALA A 138 9.78 5.24 -0.64
CA ALA A 138 11.05 5.04 -1.34
C ALA A 138 11.22 3.60 -1.87
N VAL A 139 10.84 2.60 -1.08
CA VAL A 139 10.86 1.18 -1.47
C VAL A 139 9.89 0.91 -2.63
N LEU A 140 8.69 1.51 -2.62
CA LEU A 140 7.74 1.39 -3.73
C LEU A 140 8.30 1.99 -5.03
N ILE A 141 8.89 3.19 -4.95
CA ILE A 141 9.55 3.83 -6.12
C ILE A 141 10.68 2.95 -6.65
N TRP A 142 11.57 2.48 -5.76
CA TRP A 142 12.65 1.58 -6.13
C TRP A 142 12.11 0.29 -6.78
N ALA A 143 11.09 -0.33 -6.19
CA ALA A 143 10.49 -1.54 -6.71
C ALA A 143 9.94 -1.32 -8.12
N ALA A 144 9.21 -0.24 -8.36
CA ALA A 144 8.69 0.07 -9.69
C ALA A 144 9.81 0.34 -10.72
N VAL A 145 10.83 1.10 -10.35
CA VAL A 145 12.00 1.35 -11.22
C VAL A 145 12.71 0.04 -11.60
N GLN A 146 12.81 -0.90 -10.66
CA GLN A 146 13.50 -2.17 -10.87
C GLN A 146 12.63 -3.27 -11.50
N GLY A 147 11.33 -3.01 -11.74
CA GLY A 147 10.38 -3.97 -12.31
C GLY A 147 9.69 -4.88 -11.28
N TRP A 148 9.84 -4.59 -9.99
CA TRP A 148 9.21 -5.30 -8.87
C TRP A 148 7.87 -4.68 -8.43
N ALA A 149 7.24 -3.83 -9.25
CA ALA A 149 5.94 -3.23 -8.94
C ALA A 149 4.84 -4.26 -8.62
N PRO A 150 4.67 -5.35 -9.40
CA PRO A 150 3.70 -6.40 -9.04
C PRO A 150 4.00 -7.04 -7.69
N ALA A 151 5.28 -7.34 -7.41
CA ALA A 151 5.69 -7.92 -6.14
C ALA A 151 5.42 -6.99 -4.96
N ALA A 152 5.66 -5.69 -5.13
CA ALA A 152 5.37 -4.67 -4.13
C ALA A 152 3.87 -4.57 -3.84
N LEU A 153 3.01 -4.60 -4.87
CA LEU A 153 1.55 -4.62 -4.71
C LEU A 153 1.09 -5.89 -3.98
N SER A 154 1.61 -7.05 -4.37
CA SER A 154 1.27 -8.34 -3.75
C SER A 154 1.68 -8.38 -2.27
N ALA A 155 2.89 -7.91 -1.95
CA ALA A 155 3.34 -7.76 -0.57
C ALA A 155 2.46 -6.75 0.21
N GLY A 156 2.08 -5.64 -0.43
CA GLY A 156 1.17 -4.64 0.13
C GLY A 156 -0.19 -5.24 0.48
N VAL A 157 -0.78 -6.06 -0.41
CA VAL A 157 -2.03 -6.79 -0.15
C VAL A 157 -1.89 -7.71 1.06
N LEU A 158 -0.78 -8.46 1.17
CA LEU A 158 -0.54 -9.33 2.33
C LEU A 158 -0.45 -8.52 3.64
N VAL A 159 0.28 -7.41 3.63
CA VAL A 159 0.40 -6.54 4.82
C VAL A 159 -0.97 -5.95 5.19
N LEU A 160 -1.75 -5.49 4.21
CA LEU A 160 -3.10 -4.97 4.43
C LEU A 160 -4.05 -6.03 4.99
N ALA A 161 -4.02 -7.24 4.41
CA ALA A 161 -4.81 -8.37 4.87
C ALA A 161 -4.46 -8.81 6.30
N LEU A 162 -3.16 -8.89 6.63
CA LEU A 162 -2.71 -9.18 7.98
C LEU A 162 -3.12 -8.07 8.96
N SER A 163 -3.06 -6.81 8.53
CA SER A 163 -3.48 -5.66 9.35
C SER A 163 -4.95 -5.73 9.73
N LEU A 164 -5.83 -6.21 8.84
CA LEU A 164 -7.26 -6.40 9.14
C LEU A 164 -7.51 -7.31 10.35
N LEU A 165 -6.61 -8.24 10.68
CA LEU A 165 -6.71 -9.07 11.89
C LEU A 165 -6.57 -8.27 13.19
N PHE A 166 -5.87 -7.14 13.13
CA PHE A 166 -5.57 -6.29 14.29
C PHE A 166 -6.48 -5.06 14.37
N ILE A 167 -7.05 -4.62 13.24
CA ILE A 167 -7.90 -3.43 13.18
C ILE A 167 -9.25 -3.75 13.83
N ARG A 168 -9.63 -2.93 14.82
CA ARG A 168 -10.85 -3.14 15.62
C ARG A 168 -11.95 -2.10 15.35
N ASN A 169 -11.79 -1.27 14.32
CA ASN A 169 -12.73 -0.20 14.00
C ASN A 169 -13.09 -0.22 12.51
N LEU A 170 -14.30 0.22 12.17
CA LEU A 170 -14.82 0.18 10.80
C LEU A 170 -14.04 1.08 9.83
N GLN A 171 -13.46 2.17 10.32
CA GLN A 171 -12.77 3.16 9.48
C GLN A 171 -11.46 2.59 8.94
N GLY A 172 -10.64 2.02 9.82
CA GLY A 172 -9.44 1.29 9.46
C GLY A 172 -9.74 0.08 8.58
N ILE A 173 -10.84 -0.64 8.83
CA ILE A 173 -11.27 -1.75 7.97
C ILE A 173 -11.57 -1.24 6.56
N ALA A 174 -12.36 -0.16 6.43
CA ALA A 174 -12.71 0.41 5.14
C ALA A 174 -11.49 0.90 4.36
N ILE A 175 -10.54 1.58 5.03
CA ILE A 175 -9.29 2.04 4.41
C ILE A 175 -8.45 0.83 3.96
N ALA A 176 -8.18 -0.12 4.85
CA ALA A 176 -7.34 -1.27 4.55
C ALA A 176 -7.94 -2.16 3.45
N ALA A 177 -9.25 -2.42 3.51
CA ALA A 177 -9.96 -3.18 2.49
C ALA A 177 -10.00 -2.44 1.14
N GLY A 178 -10.23 -1.13 1.14
CA GLY A 178 -10.20 -0.30 -0.08
C GLY A 178 -8.83 -0.31 -0.74
N CYS A 179 -7.75 -0.15 0.03
CA CYS A 179 -6.38 -0.22 -0.48
C CYS A 179 -6.03 -1.62 -1.00
N ALA A 180 -6.47 -2.67 -0.30
CA ALA A 180 -6.25 -4.05 -0.74
C ALA A 180 -6.99 -4.33 -2.05
N ALA A 181 -8.26 -3.91 -2.14
CA ALA A 181 -9.06 -4.04 -3.36
C ALA A 181 -8.45 -3.26 -4.54
N ALA A 182 -7.98 -2.03 -4.32
CA ALA A 182 -7.30 -1.25 -5.35
C ALA A 182 -5.99 -1.91 -5.81
N SER A 183 -5.24 -2.51 -4.89
CA SER A 183 -3.99 -3.22 -5.22
C SER A 183 -4.26 -4.50 -6.01
N VAL A 184 -5.25 -5.30 -5.61
CA VAL A 184 -5.70 -6.48 -6.36
C VAL A 184 -6.23 -6.07 -7.74
N PHE A 185 -6.98 -4.97 -7.80
CA PHE A 185 -7.48 -4.43 -9.07
C PHE A 185 -6.33 -4.12 -10.04
N LEU A 186 -5.29 -3.43 -9.57
CA LEU A 186 -4.10 -3.14 -10.38
C LEU A 186 -3.40 -4.43 -10.84
N LEU A 187 -3.26 -5.42 -9.95
CA LEU A 187 -2.58 -6.68 -10.27
C LEU A 187 -3.30 -7.50 -11.34
N TRP A 188 -4.63 -7.52 -11.32
CA TRP A 188 -5.40 -8.47 -12.13
C TRP A 188 -6.01 -7.85 -13.38
N TRP A 189 -6.28 -6.54 -13.37
CA TRP A 189 -6.98 -5.86 -14.47
C TRP A 189 -6.14 -4.79 -15.18
N THR A 190 -4.88 -4.58 -14.79
CA THR A 190 -4.02 -3.58 -15.46
C THR A 190 -2.72 -4.19 -15.97
N SER A 191 -2.09 -3.48 -16.92
CA SER A 191 -0.77 -3.85 -17.40
C SER A 191 0.30 -3.62 -16.33
N ALA A 192 1.42 -4.34 -16.40
CA ALA A 192 2.55 -4.13 -15.50
C ALA A 192 3.10 -2.69 -15.54
N ALA A 193 3.03 -2.02 -16.70
CA ALA A 193 3.40 -0.62 -16.85
C ALA A 193 2.45 0.31 -16.08
N THR A 194 1.14 0.11 -16.23
CA THR A 194 0.12 0.88 -15.50
C THR A 194 0.23 0.68 -13.98
N ALA A 195 0.44 -0.57 -13.54
CA ALA A 195 0.69 -0.88 -12.14
C ALA A 195 1.95 -0.16 -11.61
N SER A 196 3.02 -0.12 -12.41
CA SER A 196 4.27 0.59 -12.07
C SER A 196 4.04 2.10 -11.90
N TYR A 197 3.26 2.74 -12.79
CA TYR A 197 2.90 4.15 -12.64
C TYR A 197 2.12 4.43 -11.35
N ALA A 198 1.16 3.57 -11.01
CA ALA A 198 0.39 3.70 -9.79
C ALA A 198 1.28 3.51 -8.54
N VAL A 199 2.18 2.53 -8.54
CA VAL A 199 3.13 2.27 -7.46
C VAL A 199 4.10 3.45 -7.27
N VAL A 200 4.61 4.04 -8.35
CA VAL A 200 5.45 5.24 -8.29
C VAL A 200 4.68 6.43 -7.73
N ALA A 201 3.47 6.70 -8.22
CA ALA A 201 2.64 7.79 -7.74
C ALA A 201 2.31 7.64 -6.25
N LEU A 202 1.96 6.43 -5.81
CA LEU A 202 1.74 6.10 -4.41
C LEU A 202 3.02 6.32 -3.58
N GLY A 203 4.16 5.86 -4.09
CA GLY A 203 5.45 6.00 -3.44
C GLY A 203 5.86 7.47 -3.25
N ILE A 204 5.70 8.30 -4.28
CA ILE A 204 5.92 9.75 -4.20
C ILE A 204 4.98 10.36 -3.14
N GLY A 205 3.70 9.99 -3.19
CA GLY A 205 2.70 10.47 -2.23
C GLY A 205 3.09 10.14 -0.79
N LEU A 206 3.57 8.91 -0.52
CA LEU A 206 4.00 8.48 0.83
C LEU A 206 5.26 9.21 1.31
N VAL A 207 6.24 9.47 0.43
CA VAL A 207 7.41 10.29 0.76
C VAL A 207 6.98 11.72 1.12
N VAL A 208 6.14 12.34 0.29
CA VAL A 208 5.58 13.68 0.56
C VAL A 208 4.77 13.68 1.86
N GLY A 209 4.01 12.62 2.10
CA GLY A 209 3.22 12.43 3.32
C GLY A 209 4.10 12.37 4.56
N GLY A 210 5.17 11.57 4.54
CA GLY A 210 6.15 11.49 5.64
C GLY A 210 6.83 12.84 5.92
N VAL A 211 7.21 13.58 4.89
CA VAL A 211 7.76 14.95 5.05
C VAL A 211 6.74 15.87 5.71
N ARG A 212 5.49 15.83 5.25
CA ARG A 212 4.40 16.66 5.79
C ARG A 212 4.09 16.32 7.24
N ASP A 213 4.05 15.05 7.60
CA ASP A 213 3.81 14.62 8.98
C ASP A 213 4.94 15.03 9.91
N TRP A 214 6.19 14.94 9.44
CA TRP A 214 7.33 15.50 10.19
C TRP A 214 7.24 17.02 10.37
N LEU A 215 6.82 17.77 9.34
CA LEU A 215 6.59 19.22 9.47
C LEU A 215 5.46 19.54 10.45
N ASN A 216 4.39 18.74 10.46
CA ASN A 216 3.29 18.88 11.43
C ASN A 216 3.77 18.63 12.86
N LEU A 217 4.59 17.59 13.05
CA LEU A 217 5.23 17.23 14.31
C LEU A 217 6.15 18.35 14.79
N LEU A 218 7.00 18.90 13.91
CA LEU A 218 7.84 20.06 14.21
C LEU A 218 6.98 21.28 14.64
N GLY A 219 5.84 21.48 13.97
CA GLY A 219 4.85 22.50 14.34
C GLY A 219 4.27 22.32 15.75
N VAL A 220 4.13 21.08 16.22
CA VAL A 220 3.70 20.77 17.61
C VAL A 220 4.75 21.21 18.62
N HIS A 221 6.03 20.94 18.35
CA HIS A 221 7.14 21.33 19.23
C HIS A 221 7.46 22.83 19.22
N THR A 222 7.08 23.54 18.15
CA THR A 222 7.38 24.99 18.00
C THR A 222 6.20 25.89 18.32
N ARG A 223 4.97 25.53 17.90
CA ARG A 223 3.80 26.42 17.95
C ARG A 223 2.63 25.86 18.75
N ARG A 224 2.42 24.54 18.75
CA ARG A 224 1.25 23.89 19.38
C ARG A 224 1.64 23.07 20.61
N ARG A 225 2.24 23.74 21.60
CA ARG A 225 2.79 23.11 22.82
C ARG A 225 1.77 22.29 23.63
N HIS A 226 0.47 22.60 23.53
CA HIS A 226 -0.60 21.86 24.20
C HIS A 226 -0.74 20.39 23.73
N ALA A 227 -0.31 20.08 22.50
CA ALA A 227 -0.34 18.73 21.92
C ALA A 227 0.98 17.96 22.09
N LEU A 228 1.96 18.51 22.83
CA LEU A 228 3.23 17.85 23.08
C LEU A 228 3.11 16.47 23.75
N PRO A 229 2.25 16.26 24.77
CA PRO A 229 2.22 14.98 25.49
C PRO A 229 1.83 13.77 24.63
N SER A 230 1.14 13.99 23.50
CA SER A 230 0.74 12.96 22.55
C SER A 230 1.72 12.81 21.38
N SER A 231 2.83 13.54 21.36
CA SER A 231 3.84 13.48 20.30
C SER A 231 4.82 12.34 20.54
N ASP A 232 5.08 11.51 19.52
CA ASP A 232 6.06 10.41 19.62
C ASP A 232 7.44 10.89 20.06
N ALA A 233 7.93 12.01 19.50
CA ALA A 233 9.20 12.58 19.91
C ALA A 233 9.24 12.99 21.39
N TRP A 234 8.11 13.44 21.94
CA TRP A 234 7.98 13.75 23.36
C TRP A 234 7.93 12.49 24.22
N ILE A 235 7.18 11.48 23.79
CA ILE A 235 7.08 10.17 24.47
C ILE A 235 8.46 9.50 24.52
N LEU A 236 9.17 9.47 23.39
CA LEU A 236 10.53 8.94 23.31
C LEU A 236 11.49 9.69 24.23
N ALA A 237 11.40 11.02 24.26
CA ALA A 237 12.23 11.83 25.15
C ALA A 237 11.98 11.50 26.62
N ARG A 238 10.71 11.30 27.00
CA ARG A 238 10.35 10.93 28.38
C ARG A 238 10.80 9.52 28.75
N GLN A 239 10.77 8.59 27.81
CA GLN A 239 11.16 7.18 28.03
C GLN A 239 12.69 6.98 28.05
N THR A 240 13.44 7.79 27.31
CA THR A 240 14.89 7.60 27.13
C THR A 240 15.75 8.63 27.87
N GLY A 241 15.17 9.77 28.27
CA GLY A 241 15.92 10.93 28.78
C GLY A 241 16.63 11.74 27.68
N ILE A 242 16.58 11.30 26.42
CA ILE A 242 17.19 11.99 25.28
C ILE A 242 16.27 13.15 24.83
N PRO A 243 16.77 14.38 24.62
CA PRO A 243 15.94 15.50 24.18
C PRO A 243 15.12 15.22 22.91
N ALA A 244 13.86 15.66 22.89
CA ALA A 244 12.95 15.48 21.75
C ALA A 244 13.51 16.00 20.41
N ALA A 245 14.35 17.06 20.46
CA ALA A 245 14.99 17.62 19.28
C ALA A 245 15.92 16.62 18.56
N LEU A 246 16.60 15.73 19.30
CA LEU A 246 17.45 14.71 18.70
C LEU A 246 16.62 13.63 17.99
N TRP A 247 15.48 13.25 18.56
CA TRP A 247 14.53 12.35 17.91
C TRP A 247 13.92 12.96 16.64
N LEU A 248 13.53 14.24 16.70
CA LEU A 248 13.06 14.98 15.52
C LEU A 248 14.12 15.02 14.41
N GLY A 249 15.38 15.26 14.78
CA GLY A 249 16.51 15.23 13.84
C GLY A 249 16.72 13.84 13.24
N ALA A 250 16.66 12.78 14.04
CA ALA A 250 16.81 11.41 13.55
C ALA A 250 15.71 11.03 12.55
N PHE A 251 14.44 11.39 12.83
CA PHE A 251 13.35 11.22 11.87
C PHE A 251 13.61 12.00 10.58
N ALA A 252 14.03 13.27 10.71
CA ALA A 252 14.31 14.14 9.57
C ALA A 252 15.39 13.55 8.65
N VAL A 253 16.46 13.00 9.22
CA VAL A 253 17.56 12.39 8.46
C VAL A 253 17.05 11.22 7.61
N ILE A 254 16.27 10.30 8.19
CA ILE A 254 15.76 9.14 7.44
C ILE A 254 14.77 9.59 6.36
N ILE A 255 13.84 10.49 6.69
CA ILE A 255 12.84 11.00 5.75
C ILE A 255 13.54 11.76 4.60
N ALA A 256 14.53 12.59 4.89
CA ALA A 256 15.31 13.31 3.90
C ALA A 256 16.12 12.36 3.01
N ALA A 257 16.73 11.31 3.58
CA ALA A 257 17.43 10.29 2.81
C ALA A 257 16.48 9.55 1.86
N CYS A 258 15.27 9.21 2.32
CA CYS A 258 14.23 8.61 1.47
C CYS A 258 13.80 9.54 0.34
N ALA A 259 13.59 10.82 0.63
CA ALA A 259 13.22 11.82 -0.36
C ALA A 259 14.32 12.05 -1.40
N PHE A 260 15.57 12.14 -0.95
CA PHE A 260 16.73 12.28 -1.82
C PHE A 260 16.90 11.05 -2.72
N ALA A 261 16.89 9.84 -2.16
CA ALA A 261 17.01 8.60 -2.91
C ALA A 261 15.87 8.45 -3.95
N SER A 262 14.64 8.79 -3.56
CA SER A 262 13.49 8.77 -4.46
C SER A 262 13.64 9.75 -5.62
N GLY A 263 14.07 10.99 -5.33
CA GLY A 263 14.32 12.00 -6.35
C GLY A 263 15.45 11.60 -7.30
N TRP A 264 16.55 11.07 -6.76
CA TRP A 264 17.67 10.57 -7.55
C TRP A 264 17.24 9.44 -8.50
N LEU A 265 16.50 8.46 -7.99
CA LEU A 265 15.98 7.35 -8.80
C LEU A 265 15.10 7.87 -9.93
N LEU A 266 14.14 8.75 -9.65
CA LEU A 266 13.22 9.25 -10.68
C LEU A 266 13.91 10.13 -11.73
N VAL A 267 14.88 10.97 -11.33
CA VAL A 267 15.65 11.78 -12.28
C VAL A 267 16.52 10.91 -13.18
N SER A 268 17.11 9.84 -12.64
CA SER A 268 17.92 8.91 -13.44
C SER A 268 17.12 8.22 -14.54
N GLN A 269 15.82 7.98 -14.35
CA GLN A 269 14.95 7.41 -15.38
C GLN A 269 14.65 8.39 -16.51
N GLY A 270 14.58 9.69 -16.22
CA GLY A 270 14.33 10.72 -17.24
C GLY A 270 15.53 11.02 -18.13
N GLN A 271 16.73 10.57 -17.75
CA GLN A 271 18.00 10.82 -18.45
C GLN A 271 18.43 9.69 -19.38
N ASP A 272 17.77 8.53 -19.31
CA ASP A 272 18.13 7.33 -20.07
C ASP A 272 17.13 7.14 -21.23
N PRO A 273 17.34 7.77 -22.41
CA PRO A 273 16.54 7.50 -23.60
C PRO A 273 16.99 6.14 -24.16
N ARG A 274 16.47 5.05 -23.60
CA ARG A 274 16.60 3.71 -24.20
C ARG A 274 15.42 3.41 -25.11
#